data_AF-A0A6A8DHF2-F1
#
_entry.id   AF-A0A6A8DHF2-F1
#
_cell.length_a   1.000
_cell.length_b   1.000
_cell.length_c   1.000
_cell.angle_alpha   90.00
_cell.angle_beta   90.00
_cell.angle_gamma   90.00
#
_symmetry.space_group_name_H-M   'P 1'
#
loop_
_entity.id
_entity.type
_entity.pdbx_description
1 polymer ?
#
loop_
_entity_poly.entity_id
_entity_poly.type
_entity_poly.pdbx_seq_one_letter_code
_entity_poly.pdbx_strand_id
1 'polypeptide(L)'
;MTEENFHRFVTVGSTLTVIGFILLFFSTHFGTSMADSWLMNQGGADTSIYQIRVESYINNFLVSGGILFGIGLFTLILTYFIKMNFTKE
;
A
#
# COMPACT_ATOMS: atom_id res chain seq x y z
N MET A 1 4.59 -9.79 25.93
CA MET A 1 3.52 -9.80 24.91
C MET A 1 2.80 -11.14 25.02
N THR A 2 1.47 -11.18 25.06
CA THR A 2 0.74 -12.47 25.05
C THR A 2 0.74 -13.07 23.65
N GLU A 3 0.69 -14.40 23.54
CA GLU A 3 0.65 -15.11 22.25
C GLU A 3 -0.51 -14.63 21.35
N GLU A 4 -1.68 -14.36 21.92
CA GLU A 4 -2.85 -13.82 21.18
C GLU A 4 -2.55 -12.45 20.56
N ASN A 5 -1.97 -11.54 21.33
CA ASN A 5 -1.64 -10.20 20.85
C ASN A 5 -0.55 -10.24 19.77
N PHE A 6 0.44 -11.12 19.93
CA PHE A 6 1.48 -11.34 18.92
C PHE A 6 0.87 -11.78 17.58
N HIS A 7 0.01 -12.81 17.59
CA HIS A 7 -0.66 -13.28 16.38
C HIS A 7 -1.51 -12.20 15.71
N ARG A 8 -2.20 -11.37 16.48
CA ARG A 8 -2.96 -10.22 15.94
C ARG A 8 -2.05 -9.21 15.26
N PHE A 9 -0.96 -8.79 15.90
CA PHE A 9 -0.02 -7.82 15.32
C PHE A 9 0.64 -8.36 14.05
N VAL A 10 1.03 -9.64 14.05
CA VAL A 10 1.57 -10.29 12.84
C VAL A 10 0.53 -10.31 11.74
N THR A 11 -0.72 -10.70 12.04
CA THR A 11 -1.79 -10.76 11.03
C THR A 11 -2.08 -9.39 10.41
N VAL A 12 -2.19 -8.35 11.25
CA VAL A 12 -2.42 -6.97 10.77
C VAL A 12 -1.21 -6.47 9.97
N GLY A 13 0.01 -6.65 10.48
CA GLY A 13 1.24 -6.25 9.80
C GLY A 13 1.38 -6.93 8.43
N SER A 14 1.19 -8.25 8.37
CA SER A 14 1.23 -9.02 7.12
C SER A 14 0.14 -8.56 6.13
N THR A 15 -1.08 -8.30 6.61
CA THR A 15 -2.16 -7.81 5.74
C THR A 15 -1.82 -6.45 5.16
N LEU A 16 -1.32 -5.51 5.98
CA LEU A 16 -0.89 -4.19 5.52
C LEU A 16 0.27 -4.27 4.53
N THR A 17 1.25 -5.14 4.79
CA THR A 17 2.37 -5.38 3.87
C THR A 17 1.88 -5.92 2.52
N VAL A 18 0.98 -6.91 2.51
CA VAL A 18 0.44 -7.48 1.26
C VAL A 18 -0.36 -6.43 0.48
N ILE A 19 -1.23 -5.67 1.15
CA ILE A 19 -2.01 -4.60 0.50
C ILE A 19 -1.07 -3.52 -0.05
N GLY A 20 -0.10 -3.06 0.74
CA GLY A 20 0.88 -2.06 0.31
C GLY A 20 1.72 -2.55 -0.87
N PHE A 21 2.12 -3.82 -0.87
CA PHE A 21 2.82 -4.45 -1.99
C PHE A 21 1.97 -4.47 -3.25
N ILE A 22 0.71 -4.89 -3.17
CA ILE A 22 -0.21 -4.89 -4.32
C ILE A 22 -0.34 -3.46 -4.87
N LEU A 23 -0.56 -2.46 -4.01
CA LEU A 23 -0.67 -1.07 -4.45
C LEU A 23 0.61 -0.54 -5.13
N LEU A 24 1.80 -0.89 -4.63
CA LEU A 24 3.06 -0.49 -5.25
C LEU A 24 3.23 -1.08 -6.66
N PHE A 25 3.10 -2.39 -6.78
CA PHE A 25 3.39 -3.11 -8.03
C PHE A 25 2.27 -2.99 -9.08
N PHE A 26 1.03 -2.77 -8.64
CA PHE A 26 -0.12 -2.59 -9.53
C PHE A 26 -0.57 -1.12 -9.62
N SER A 27 0.23 -0.17 -9.10
CA SER A 27 -0.04 1.28 -9.14
C SER A 27 -0.30 1.80 -10.56
N THR A 28 0.44 1.30 -11.55
CA THR A 28 0.26 1.65 -12.96
C THR A 28 -1.11 1.23 -13.46
N HIS A 29 -1.50 -0.03 -13.21
CA HIS A 29 -2.80 -0.57 -13.64
C HIS A 29 -3.98 0.16 -12.98
N PHE A 30 -3.90 0.40 -11.65
CA PHE A 30 -4.93 1.14 -10.95
C PHE A 30 -4.99 2.61 -11.40
N GLY A 31 -3.84 3.24 -11.60
CA GLY A 31 -3.74 4.62 -12.04
C GLY A 31 -4.31 4.84 -13.44
N THR A 32 -4.01 3.95 -14.39
CA THR A 32 -4.58 4.01 -15.75
C THR A 32 -6.08 3.72 -15.72
N SER A 33 -6.54 2.71 -14.98
CA SER A 33 -7.97 2.40 -14.87
C SER A 33 -8.79 3.55 -14.28
N MET A 34 -8.24 4.26 -13.29
CA MET A 34 -8.88 5.44 -12.70
C MET A 34 -8.92 6.61 -13.70
N ALA A 35 -7.84 6.81 -14.47
CA ALA A 35 -7.78 7.84 -15.50
C ALA A 35 -8.75 7.55 -16.66
N ASP A 36 -8.86 6.31 -17.08
CA ASP A 36 -9.78 5.87 -18.14
C ASP A 36 -11.24 6.08 -17.73
N SER A 37 -11.57 5.69 -16.49
CA SER A 37 -12.89 5.92 -15.92
C SER A 37 -13.22 7.41 -15.86
N TRP A 38 -12.24 8.25 -15.49
CA TRP A 38 -12.39 9.69 -15.51
C TRP A 38 -12.58 10.24 -16.94
N LEU A 39 -11.83 9.74 -17.91
CA LEU A 39 -11.92 10.14 -19.32
C LEU A 39 -13.30 9.79 -19.93
N MET A 40 -13.81 8.58 -19.64
CA MET A 40 -15.14 8.15 -20.07
C MET A 40 -16.24 9.07 -19.53
N ASN A 41 -16.10 9.53 -18.28
CA ASN A 41 -17.05 10.46 -17.65
C ASN A 41 -16.97 11.89 -18.21
N GLN A 42 -15.81 12.31 -18.72
CA GLN A 42 -15.65 13.61 -19.36
C GLN A 42 -16.11 13.63 -20.83
N GLY A 43 -16.23 12.46 -21.47
CA GLY A 43 -16.56 12.37 -22.90
C GLY A 43 -15.41 12.74 -23.84
N GLY A 44 -14.19 12.87 -23.30
CA GLY A 44 -12.97 13.25 -24.03
C GLY A 44 -12.13 14.26 -23.26
N ALA A 45 -10.82 14.21 -23.47
CA ALA A 45 -9.88 15.19 -22.93
C ALA A 45 -8.69 15.33 -23.87
N ASP A 46 -8.02 16.47 -23.83
CA ASP A 46 -6.71 16.64 -24.46
C ASP A 46 -5.72 15.61 -23.89
N THR A 47 -4.90 15.02 -24.75
CA THR A 47 -3.88 14.02 -24.38
C THR A 47 -2.98 14.50 -23.26
N SER A 48 -2.65 15.80 -23.24
CA SER A 48 -1.82 16.41 -22.19
C SER A 48 -2.48 16.34 -20.81
N ILE A 49 -3.79 16.62 -20.72
CA ILE A 49 -4.55 16.57 -19.47
C ILE A 49 -4.74 15.12 -19.01
N TYR A 50 -5.00 14.21 -19.94
CA TYR A 50 -5.11 12.78 -19.63
C TYR A 50 -3.80 12.24 -19.05
N GLN A 51 -2.65 12.56 -19.66
CA GLN A 51 -1.35 12.11 -19.17
C GLN A 51 -1.06 12.61 -17.74
N ILE A 52 -1.34 13.88 -17.46
CA ILE A 52 -1.18 14.45 -16.10
C ILE A 52 -2.06 13.71 -15.09
N ARG A 53 -3.30 13.35 -15.46
CA ARG A 53 -4.21 12.58 -14.61
C ARG A 53 -3.71 11.17 -14.35
N VAL A 54 -3.26 10.47 -15.40
CA VAL A 54 -2.67 9.12 -15.29
C VAL A 54 -1.49 9.14 -14.32
N GLU A 55 -0.50 10.02 -14.56
CA GLU A 55 0.68 10.13 -13.70
C GLU A 55 0.30 10.47 -12.26
N SER A 56 -0.66 11.37 -12.07
CA SER A 56 -1.16 11.72 -10.73
C SER A 56 -1.79 10.52 -10.00
N TYR A 57 -2.65 9.76 -10.68
CA TYR A 57 -3.28 8.58 -10.06
C TYR A 57 -2.24 7.48 -9.77
N ILE A 58 -1.33 7.20 -10.71
CA ILE A 58 -0.25 6.23 -10.50
C ILE A 58 0.57 6.63 -9.27
N ASN A 59 0.98 7.90 -9.18
CA ASN A 59 1.78 8.38 -8.06
C ASN A 59 1.01 8.29 -6.74
N ASN A 60 -0.29 8.58 -6.72
CA ASN A 60 -1.11 8.42 -5.51
C ASN A 60 -1.16 6.96 -5.03
N PHE A 61 -1.34 5.99 -5.94
CA PHE A 61 -1.31 4.56 -5.59
C PHE A 61 0.08 4.10 -5.16
N LEU A 62 1.13 4.60 -5.81
CA LEU A 62 2.52 4.29 -5.45
C LEU A 62 2.87 4.81 -4.06
N VAL A 63 2.56 6.08 -3.75
CA VAL A 63 2.86 6.70 -2.45
C VAL A 63 2.04 6.03 -1.34
N SER A 64 0.74 5.82 -1.55
CA SER A 64 -0.11 5.15 -0.56
C SER A 64 0.30 3.70 -0.32
N GLY A 65 0.63 2.96 -1.39
CA GLY A 65 1.19 1.61 -1.30
C GLY A 65 2.50 1.57 -0.54
N GLY A 66 3.40 2.53 -0.79
CA GLY A 66 4.67 2.67 -0.08
C GLY A 66 4.51 2.93 1.41
N ILE A 67 3.58 3.81 1.79
CA ILE A 67 3.27 4.10 3.20
C ILE A 67 2.71 2.84 3.89
N LEU A 68 1.72 2.17 3.28
CA LEU A 68 1.11 0.96 3.83
C LEU A 68 2.13 -0.18 3.96
N PHE A 69 2.96 -0.37 2.93
CA PHE A 69 4.02 -1.37 2.92
C PHE A 69 5.06 -1.08 4.01
N GLY A 70 5.50 0.16 4.11
CA GLY A 70 6.45 0.62 5.12
C GLY A 70 5.93 0.43 6.54
N ILE A 71 4.68 0.84 6.82
CA ILE A 71 4.04 0.64 8.13
C ILE A 71 3.90 -0.85 8.43
N GLY A 72 3.42 -1.66 7.47
CA GLY A 72 3.27 -3.11 7.65
C GLY A 72 4.59 -3.80 7.99
N LEU A 73 5.66 -3.50 7.24
CA LEU A 73 6.99 -4.02 7.53
C LEU A 73 7.52 -3.54 8.88
N PHE A 74 7.34 -2.26 9.21
CA PHE A 74 7.76 -1.70 10.48
C PHE A 74 7.06 -2.37 11.66
N THR A 75 5.75 -2.61 11.56
CA THR A 75 4.98 -3.35 12.57
C THR A 75 5.50 -4.79 12.73
N LEU A 76 5.79 -5.49 11.63
CA LEU A 76 6.34 -6.86 11.69
C LEU A 76 7.73 -6.90 12.34
N ILE A 77 8.62 -5.97 11.96
CA ILE A 77 9.97 -5.85 12.53
C ILE A 77 9.89 -5.55 14.03
N LEU A 78 9.08 -4.59 14.45
CA LEU A 78 8.89 -4.26 15.87
C LEU A 78 8.33 -5.44 16.64
N THR A 79 7.32 -6.12 16.10
CA THR A 79 6.68 -7.27 16.75
C THR A 79 7.68 -8.41 16.96
N TYR A 80 8.51 -8.68 15.95
CA TYR A 80 9.60 -9.66 16.04
C TYR A 80 10.67 -9.24 17.06
N PHE A 81 11.09 -7.98 17.03
CA PHE A 81 12.09 -7.44 17.96
C PHE A 81 11.63 -7.53 19.41
N ILE A 82 10.37 -7.16 19.69
CA ILE A 82 9.80 -7.27 21.04
C ILE A 82 9.74 -8.74 21.47
N LYS A 83 9.26 -9.66 20.62
CA LYS A 83 9.25 -11.10 20.96
C LYS A 83 10.65 -11.62 21.27
N MET A 84 11.65 -11.29 20.44
CA MET A 84 13.02 -11.78 20.63
C MET A 84 13.69 -11.28 21.93
N ASN A 85 13.46 -10.02 22.32
CA ASN A 85 14.10 -9.46 23.51
C ASN A 85 13.39 -9.88 24.80
N PHE A 86 12.06 -9.98 24.81
CA PHE A 86 11.28 -10.35 26.00
C PHE A 86 11.14 -11.87 26.23
N THR A 87 11.60 -12.71 25.31
CA THR A 87 11.69 -14.18 25.50
C THR A 87 13.09 -14.62 25.95
N LYS A 88 14.04 -13.69 26.08
CA LYS A 88 15.42 -13.96 26.52
C LYS A 88 15.67 -13.77 28.03
N GLU A 89 14.65 -13.38 28.80
CA GLU A 89 14.65 -13.41 30.27
C GLU A 89 13.79 -14.56 30.80
#